data_AF-A0A1G7KFJ8-F1
#
_entry.id   AF-A0A1G7KFJ8-F1
#
_cell.length_a   1.000
_cell.length_b   1.000
_cell.length_c   1.000
_cell.angle_alpha   90.00
_cell.angle_beta   90.00
_cell.angle_gamma   90.00
#
_symmetry.space_group_name_H-M   'P 1'
#
loop_
_entity.id
_entity.type
_entity.pdbx_description
1 polymer ?
#
loop_
_entity_poly.entity_id
_entity_poly.type
_entity_poly.pdbx_seq_one_letter_code
_entity_poly.pdbx_strand_id
1 'polypeptide(L)'
;MSDDLGVLTAIYQSDRTDRSTTLTVSLATMGAAVTYLVGTIAFYDKLDLLGWTICLLPFPLVCVAAFHAVLLNLAAVRARSILTLERVLLDRVPEGSPPDRREIGVTASERAGNLHTAHPSQRAAILIAYGGVAATYLGYVVLMLVKAARHMSGWIAVPVVAYVVLLVPVALAWRHSTANFDLEPARTP
;
A
#
# COMPACT_ATOMS: atom_id res chain seq x y z
N MET A 1 -10.27 -37.12 5.95
CA MET A 1 -9.75 -36.29 7.05
C MET A 1 -8.29 -35.85 6.81
N SER A 2 -7.39 -36.73 6.35
CA SER A 2 -6.02 -36.36 5.94
C SER A 2 -5.98 -35.42 4.73
N ASP A 3 -6.87 -35.63 3.76
CA ASP A 3 -6.87 -34.88 2.49
C ASP A 3 -7.26 -33.41 2.69
N ASP A 4 -8.26 -33.12 3.54
CA ASP A 4 -8.68 -31.75 3.84
C ASP A 4 -7.54 -30.92 4.46
N LEU A 5 -6.77 -31.53 5.37
CA LEU A 5 -5.66 -30.87 6.05
C LEU A 5 -4.48 -30.67 5.11
N GLY A 6 -4.25 -31.61 4.18
CA GLY A 6 -3.31 -31.46 3.08
C GLY A 6 -3.68 -30.31 2.15
N VAL A 7 -4.96 -30.19 1.77
CA VAL A 7 -5.48 -29.09 0.93
C VAL A 7 -5.36 -27.74 1.64
N LEU A 8 -5.76 -27.65 2.92
CA LEU A 8 -5.63 -26.42 3.72
C LEU A 8 -4.17 -25.98 3.87
N THR A 9 -3.26 -26.93 4.08
CA THR A 9 -1.82 -26.66 4.17
C THR A 9 -1.24 -26.19 2.83
N ALA A 10 -1.66 -26.81 1.71
CA ALA A 10 -1.25 -26.40 0.38
C ALA A 10 -1.73 -24.97 0.05
N ILE A 11 -2.97 -24.64 0.39
CA ILE A 11 -3.53 -23.28 0.24
C ILE A 11 -2.73 -22.28 1.10
N TYR A 12 -2.40 -22.63 2.35
CA TYR A 12 -1.61 -21.78 3.23
C TYR A 12 -0.18 -21.51 2.69
N GLN A 13 0.50 -22.54 2.16
CA GLN A 13 1.84 -22.40 1.56
C GLN A 13 1.81 -21.61 0.24
N SER A 14 0.79 -21.83 -0.59
CA SER A 14 0.56 -21.03 -1.79
C SER A 14 0.41 -19.55 -1.45
N ASP A 15 -0.38 -19.24 -0.42
CA ASP A 15 -0.62 -17.86 0.00
C ASP A 15 0.64 -17.18 0.59
N ARG A 16 1.46 -17.94 1.34
CA ARG A 16 2.75 -17.45 1.84
C ARG A 16 3.70 -17.10 0.69
N THR A 17 3.71 -17.89 -0.38
CA THR A 17 4.54 -17.65 -1.57
C THR A 17 4.12 -16.35 -2.26
N ASP A 18 2.82 -16.17 -2.48
CA ASP A 18 2.24 -14.95 -3.07
C ASP A 18 2.50 -13.68 -2.25
N ARG A 19 2.59 -13.78 -0.92
CA ARG A 19 3.00 -12.65 -0.06
C ARG A 19 4.41 -12.18 -0.38
N SER A 20 5.36 -13.10 -0.57
CA SER A 20 6.72 -12.72 -0.93
C SER A 20 6.74 -11.98 -2.28
N THR A 21 5.97 -12.48 -3.27
CA THR A 21 5.84 -11.84 -4.58
C THR A 21 5.23 -10.45 -4.47
N THR A 22 4.19 -10.27 -3.65
CA THR A 22 3.54 -8.96 -3.43
C THR A 22 4.52 -7.96 -2.83
N LEU A 23 5.33 -8.36 -1.86
CA LEU A 23 6.36 -7.53 -1.26
C LEU A 23 7.46 -7.15 -2.28
N THR A 24 7.93 -8.11 -3.07
CA THR A 24 8.92 -7.86 -4.12
C THR A 24 8.40 -6.87 -5.16
N VAL A 25 7.16 -7.03 -5.63
CA VAL A 25 6.53 -6.11 -6.59
C VAL A 25 6.37 -4.72 -5.98
N SER A 26 5.92 -4.63 -4.73
CA SER A 26 5.82 -3.34 -4.03
C SER A 26 7.19 -2.65 -3.94
N LEU A 27 8.24 -3.36 -3.48
CA LEU A 27 9.59 -2.81 -3.39
C LEU A 27 10.13 -2.34 -4.76
N ALA A 28 9.88 -3.12 -5.82
CA ALA A 28 10.27 -2.76 -7.18
C ALA A 28 9.55 -1.47 -7.65
N THR A 29 8.25 -1.35 -7.40
CA THR A 29 7.49 -0.15 -7.78
C THR A 29 7.87 1.08 -6.94
N MET A 30 8.23 0.91 -5.67
CA MET A 30 8.83 1.99 -4.86
C MET A 30 10.18 2.43 -5.44
N GLY A 31 11.05 1.48 -5.80
CA GLY A 31 12.34 1.77 -6.43
C GLY A 31 12.19 2.52 -7.76
N ALA A 32 11.22 2.11 -8.59
CA ALA A 32 10.89 2.80 -9.83
C ALA A 32 10.40 4.25 -9.58
N ALA A 33 9.51 4.46 -8.59
CA ALA A 33 9.04 5.79 -8.23
C ALA A 33 10.15 6.71 -7.72
N VAL A 34 11.02 6.20 -6.85
CA VAL A 34 12.19 6.96 -6.33
C VAL A 34 13.14 7.30 -7.48
N THR A 35 13.44 6.35 -8.36
CA THR A 35 14.33 6.56 -9.52
C THR A 35 13.75 7.60 -10.47
N TYR A 36 12.44 7.54 -10.73
CA TYR A 36 11.73 8.54 -11.53
C TYR A 36 11.83 9.93 -10.91
N LEU A 37 11.59 10.05 -9.59
CA LEU A 37 11.68 11.31 -8.88
C LEU A 37 13.10 11.88 -8.93
N VAL A 38 14.12 11.08 -8.59
CA VAL A 38 15.54 11.48 -8.65
C VAL A 38 15.93 11.90 -10.07
N GLY A 39 15.51 11.14 -11.08
CA GLY A 39 15.75 11.47 -12.49
C GLY A 39 15.15 12.82 -12.87
N THR A 40 13.89 13.06 -12.53
CA THR A 40 13.24 14.35 -12.86
C THR A 40 13.84 15.53 -12.09
N ILE A 41 14.29 15.32 -10.85
CA ILE A 41 15.03 16.33 -10.08
C ILE A 41 16.39 16.64 -10.72
N ALA A 42 17.11 15.63 -11.20
CA ALA A 42 18.41 15.81 -11.85
C ALA A 42 18.33 16.68 -13.12
N PHE A 43 17.18 16.72 -13.78
CA PHE A 43 16.92 17.56 -14.94
C PHE A 43 16.07 18.80 -14.62
N TYR A 44 15.90 19.16 -13.35
CA TYR A 44 14.96 20.19 -12.91
C TYR A 44 15.09 21.51 -13.67
N ASP A 45 16.33 21.99 -13.88
CA ASP A 45 16.61 23.25 -14.58
C ASP A 45 16.30 23.19 -16.08
N LYS A 46 16.30 22.00 -16.66
CA LYS A 46 15.98 21.77 -18.07
C LYS A 46 14.48 21.51 -18.30
N LEU A 47 13.69 21.31 -17.24
CA LEU A 47 12.26 21.04 -17.37
C LEU A 47 11.50 22.19 -18.02
N ASP A 48 11.96 23.44 -17.91
CA ASP A 48 11.31 24.59 -18.56
C ASP A 48 11.24 24.46 -20.09
N LEU A 49 12.12 23.66 -20.70
CA LEU A 49 12.08 23.34 -22.14
C LEU A 49 10.82 22.55 -22.54
N LEU A 50 10.18 21.87 -21.59
CA LEU A 50 8.96 21.09 -21.82
C LEU A 50 7.71 21.99 -21.84
N GLY A 51 7.81 23.25 -21.43
CA GLY A 51 6.71 24.22 -21.43
C GLY A 51 5.51 23.73 -20.62
N TRP A 52 4.33 23.69 -21.24
CA TRP A 52 3.11 23.25 -20.54
C TRP A 52 3.11 21.75 -20.21
N THR A 53 3.86 20.92 -20.95
CA THR A 53 3.85 19.46 -20.77
C THR A 53 4.49 19.00 -19.46
N ILE A 54 5.16 19.91 -18.75
CA ILE A 54 5.65 19.71 -17.36
C ILE A 54 4.51 19.23 -16.45
N CYS A 55 3.27 19.67 -16.70
CA CYS A 55 2.12 19.26 -15.90
C CYS A 55 1.83 17.74 -15.98
N LEU A 56 2.38 17.02 -16.95
CA LEU A 56 2.20 15.56 -17.11
C LEU A 56 3.25 14.74 -16.33
N LEU A 57 4.35 15.35 -15.88
CA LEU A 57 5.42 14.66 -15.14
C LEU A 57 4.94 13.98 -13.84
N PRO A 58 3.98 14.53 -13.07
CA PRO A 58 3.46 13.83 -11.91
C PRO A 58 2.62 12.59 -12.23
N PHE A 59 2.10 12.44 -13.45
CA PHE A 59 1.15 11.39 -13.80
C PHE A 59 1.68 9.97 -13.54
N PRO A 60 2.91 9.58 -13.93
CA PRO A 60 3.46 8.27 -13.59
C PRO A 60 3.48 7.96 -12.09
N LEU A 61 3.78 8.94 -11.22
CA LEU A 61 3.75 8.74 -9.77
C LEU A 61 2.34 8.53 -9.23
N VAL A 62 1.35 9.22 -9.80
CA VAL A 62 -0.07 8.98 -9.47
C VAL A 62 -0.50 7.56 -9.85
N CYS A 63 -0.05 7.06 -11.01
CA CYS A 63 -0.29 5.66 -11.40
C CYS A 63 0.36 4.67 -10.41
N VAL A 64 1.60 4.92 -9.97
CA VAL A 64 2.26 4.09 -8.95
C VAL A 64 1.51 4.14 -7.62
N ALA A 65 0.98 5.32 -7.22
CA ALA A 65 0.17 5.47 -6.02
C ALA A 65 -1.12 4.65 -6.09
N ALA A 66 -1.83 4.72 -7.23
CA ALA A 66 -3.05 3.96 -7.47
C ALA A 66 -2.77 2.45 -7.42
N PHE A 67 -1.69 2.00 -8.07
CA PHE A 67 -1.27 0.61 -8.05
C PHE A 67 -0.95 0.12 -6.62
N HIS A 68 -0.25 0.94 -5.82
CA HIS A 68 0.00 0.63 -4.41
C HIS A 68 -1.28 0.53 -3.58
N ALA A 69 -2.27 1.41 -3.82
CA ALA A 69 -3.54 1.34 -3.11
C ALA A 69 -4.28 0.02 -3.41
N VAL A 70 -4.23 -0.46 -4.65
CA VAL A 70 -4.78 -1.77 -5.06
C VAL A 70 -4.02 -2.93 -4.41
N LEU A 71 -2.68 -2.90 -4.42
CA LEU A 71 -1.87 -3.92 -3.75
C LEU A 71 -2.15 -3.99 -2.25
N LEU A 72 -2.31 -2.83 -1.61
CA LEU A 72 -2.61 -2.75 -0.18
C LEU A 72 -3.99 -3.36 0.11
N ASN A 73 -5.00 -3.09 -0.73
CA ASN A 73 -6.32 -3.71 -0.57
C ASN A 73 -6.25 -5.24 -0.75
N LEU A 74 -5.52 -5.71 -1.77
CA LEU A 74 -5.33 -7.13 -2.01
C LEU A 74 -4.64 -7.81 -0.82
N ALA A 75 -3.61 -7.16 -0.25
CA ALA A 75 -2.93 -7.64 0.94
C ALA A 75 -3.87 -7.72 2.16
N ALA A 76 -4.73 -6.71 2.36
CA ALA A 76 -5.70 -6.69 3.45
C ALA A 76 -6.76 -7.80 3.34
N VAL A 77 -7.36 -7.97 2.15
CA VAL A 77 -8.32 -9.04 1.87
C VAL A 77 -7.68 -10.42 2.06
N ARG A 78 -6.44 -10.59 1.59
CA ARG A 78 -5.69 -11.84 1.74
C ARG A 78 -5.37 -12.14 3.20
N ALA A 79 -4.96 -11.14 3.98
CA ALA A 79 -4.74 -11.30 5.43
C ALA A 79 -5.98 -11.83 6.15
N ARG A 80 -7.18 -11.34 5.82
CA ARG A 80 -8.46 -11.87 6.34
C ARG A 80 -8.70 -13.33 5.97
N SER A 81 -8.44 -13.69 4.70
CA SER A 81 -8.59 -15.06 4.22
C SER A 81 -7.70 -16.03 5.00
N ILE A 82 -6.42 -15.68 5.17
CA ILE A 82 -5.49 -16.54 5.92
C ILE A 82 -5.87 -16.64 7.40
N LEU A 83 -6.29 -15.54 8.05
CA LEU A 83 -6.73 -15.62 9.45
C LEU A 83 -7.91 -16.58 9.62
N THR A 84 -8.79 -16.66 8.62
CA THR A 84 -9.90 -17.62 8.61
C THR A 84 -9.38 -19.05 8.45
N LEU A 85 -8.47 -19.29 7.51
CA LEU A 85 -7.82 -20.59 7.31
C LEU A 85 -7.03 -21.05 8.54
N GLU A 86 -6.29 -20.12 9.16
CA GLU A 86 -5.48 -20.35 10.35
C GLU A 86 -6.35 -20.75 11.55
N ARG A 87 -7.49 -20.07 11.77
CA ARG A 87 -8.47 -20.46 12.81
C ARG A 87 -8.98 -21.89 12.59
N VAL A 88 -9.39 -22.21 11.36
CA VAL A 88 -9.91 -23.55 11.02
C VAL A 88 -8.83 -24.64 11.18
N LEU A 89 -7.58 -24.34 10.85
CA LEU A 89 -6.45 -25.26 11.02
C LEU A 89 -6.12 -25.48 12.51
N LEU A 90 -6.06 -24.40 13.29
CA LEU A 90 -5.73 -24.45 14.72
C LEU A 90 -6.81 -25.17 15.56
N ASP A 91 -8.09 -25.02 15.20
CA ASP A 91 -9.19 -25.72 15.88
C ASP A 91 -9.18 -27.24 15.64
N ARG A 92 -8.37 -27.74 14.68
CA ARG A 92 -8.20 -29.18 14.41
C ARG A 92 -6.92 -29.78 15.01
N VAL A 93 -6.11 -29.01 15.73
CA VAL A 93 -4.90 -29.50 16.42
C VAL A 93 -5.26 -30.04 17.81
N PRO A 94 -4.87 -31.28 18.19
CA PRO A 94 -5.13 -31.84 19.51
C PRO A 94 -4.52 -30.99 20.65
N GLU A 95 -5.21 -30.89 21.79
CA GLU A 95 -4.96 -29.99 22.95
C GLU A 95 -3.59 -30.11 23.67
N GLY A 96 -2.63 -30.88 23.16
CA GLY A 96 -1.42 -31.28 23.91
C GLY A 96 -0.44 -30.16 24.25
N SER A 97 -0.48 -29.02 23.55
CA SER A 97 0.20 -27.76 23.90
C SER A 97 -0.20 -26.73 22.83
N PRO A 98 -1.29 -25.96 22.99
CA PRO A 98 -1.65 -24.94 22.02
C PRO A 98 -0.52 -23.89 22.03
N PRO A 99 0.28 -23.77 20.98
CA PRO A 99 1.28 -22.73 20.96
C PRO A 99 0.55 -21.37 20.95
N ASP A 100 1.12 -20.34 21.59
CA ASP A 100 0.42 -19.08 21.80
C ASP A 100 -0.11 -18.53 20.46
N ARG A 101 -1.45 -18.51 20.33
CA ARG A 101 -2.17 -18.06 19.12
C ARG A 101 -1.78 -16.64 18.71
N ARG A 102 -1.15 -15.88 19.62
CA ARG A 102 -0.65 -14.51 19.41
C ARG A 102 0.77 -14.43 18.84
N GLU A 103 1.54 -15.51 18.89
CA GLU A 103 2.95 -15.55 18.46
C GLU A 103 3.15 -16.25 17.11
N ILE A 104 2.10 -16.90 16.58
CA ILE A 104 2.17 -17.70 15.36
C ILE A 104 1.34 -17.07 14.25
N GLY A 105 1.84 -17.23 13.02
CA GLY A 105 1.10 -16.96 11.78
C GLY A 105 0.78 -15.50 11.53
N VAL A 106 -0.46 -15.22 11.11
CA VAL A 106 -0.84 -13.90 10.60
C VAL A 106 -1.09 -12.91 11.72
N THR A 107 -1.48 -13.38 12.90
CA THR A 107 -1.73 -12.55 14.10
C THR A 107 -0.46 -11.85 14.58
N ALA A 108 0.70 -12.50 14.51
CA ALA A 108 1.98 -11.89 14.82
C ALA A 108 2.37 -10.82 13.78
N SER A 109 2.07 -11.07 12.50
CA SER A 109 2.31 -10.12 11.41
C SER A 109 1.37 -8.90 11.50
N GLU A 110 0.13 -9.10 11.97
CA GLU A 110 -0.85 -8.04 12.22
C GLU A 110 -0.36 -7.08 13.30
N ARG A 111 0.11 -7.60 14.45
CA ARG A 111 0.66 -6.76 15.54
C ARG A 111 1.83 -5.90 15.09
N ALA A 112 2.68 -6.43 14.22
CA ALA A 112 3.83 -5.70 13.70
C ALA A 112 3.46 -4.67 12.62
N GLY A 113 2.38 -4.91 11.86
CA GLY A 113 2.00 -4.10 10.70
C GLY A 113 0.86 -3.10 10.93
N ASN A 114 0.01 -3.29 11.95
CA ASN A 114 -1.14 -2.43 12.20
C ASN A 114 -0.73 -1.21 13.05
N LEU A 115 -1.01 -0.01 12.52
CA LEU A 115 -0.73 1.28 13.16
C LEU A 115 -1.33 1.40 14.56
N HIS A 116 -2.46 0.73 14.79
CA HIS A 116 -3.22 0.79 16.04
C HIS A 116 -2.68 -0.14 17.13
N THR A 117 -1.97 -1.22 16.77
CA THR A 117 -1.46 -2.22 17.72
C THR A 117 0.06 -2.24 17.85
N ALA A 118 0.77 -1.58 16.93
CA ALA A 118 2.23 -1.57 16.88
C ALA A 118 2.85 -0.79 18.05
N HIS A 119 4.09 -1.16 18.41
CA HIS A 119 4.89 -0.43 19.40
C HIS A 119 5.08 1.03 18.96
N PRO A 120 5.11 2.04 19.86
CA PRO A 120 5.18 3.45 19.50
C PRO A 120 6.34 3.82 18.56
N SER A 121 7.49 3.14 18.67
CA SER A 121 8.61 3.33 17.73
C SER A 121 8.30 2.84 16.31
N GLN A 122 7.61 1.71 16.17
CA GLN A 122 7.16 1.20 14.87
C GLN A 122 6.06 2.10 14.30
N ARG A 123 5.15 2.59 15.14
CA ARG A 123 4.12 3.55 14.74
C ARG A 123 4.72 4.83 14.16
N ALA A 124 5.78 5.36 14.78
CA ALA A 124 6.51 6.50 14.24
C ALA A 124 7.15 6.19 12.87
N ALA A 125 7.78 5.02 12.72
CA ALA A 125 8.35 4.60 11.43
C ALA A 125 7.28 4.47 10.34
N ILE A 126 6.11 3.90 10.66
CA ILE A 126 4.96 3.79 9.75
C ILE A 126 4.46 5.19 9.33
N LEU A 127 4.33 6.12 10.29
CA LEU A 127 3.92 7.50 9.99
C LEU A 127 4.94 8.24 9.12
N ILE A 128 6.23 8.06 9.38
CA ILE A 128 7.31 8.65 8.56
C ILE A 128 7.26 8.07 7.15
N ALA A 129 7.12 6.75 7.00
CA ALA A 129 7.09 6.10 5.70
C ALA A 129 5.89 6.57 4.87
N TYR A 130 4.66 6.44 5.40
CA TYR A 130 3.46 6.79 4.65
C TYR A 130 3.24 8.29 4.53
N GLY A 131 3.47 9.04 5.61
CA GLY A 131 3.39 10.50 5.60
C GLY A 131 4.43 11.12 4.68
N GLY A 132 5.67 10.61 4.69
CA GLY A 132 6.74 11.03 3.80
C GLY A 132 6.43 10.76 2.33
N VAL A 133 5.92 9.56 2.00
CA VAL A 133 5.51 9.24 0.62
C VAL A 133 4.37 10.16 0.16
N ALA A 134 3.34 10.35 1.00
CA ALA A 134 2.21 11.23 0.66
C ALA A 134 2.66 12.69 0.46
N ALA A 135 3.50 13.22 1.36
CA ALA A 135 4.04 14.57 1.24
C ALA A 135 4.92 14.73 0.00
N THR A 136 5.73 13.71 -0.33
CA THR A 136 6.58 13.72 -1.53
C THR A 136 5.75 13.75 -2.80
N TYR A 137 4.70 12.92 -2.90
CA TYR A 137 3.85 12.86 -4.10
C TYR A 137 3.05 14.16 -4.28
N LEU A 138 2.42 14.65 -3.21
CA LEU A 138 1.68 15.91 -3.26
C LEU A 138 2.61 17.10 -3.56
N GLY A 139 3.75 17.17 -2.90
CA GLY A 139 4.76 18.20 -3.13
C GLY A 139 5.26 18.19 -4.58
N TYR A 140 5.49 17.01 -5.15
CA TYR A 140 5.91 16.88 -6.54
C TYR A 140 4.82 17.33 -7.54
N VAL A 141 3.56 16.93 -7.32
CA VAL A 141 2.41 17.39 -8.12
C VAL A 141 2.31 18.92 -8.08
N VAL A 142 2.34 19.51 -6.89
CA VAL A 142 2.24 20.96 -6.70
C VAL A 142 3.42 21.67 -7.38
N LEU A 143 4.65 21.19 -7.18
CA LEU A 143 5.86 21.77 -7.77
C LEU A 143 5.77 21.82 -9.31
N MET A 144 5.39 20.72 -9.94
CA MET A 144 5.28 20.64 -11.40
C MET A 144 4.12 21.49 -11.94
N LEU A 145 3.00 21.56 -11.23
CA LEU A 145 1.88 22.44 -11.61
C LEU A 145 2.26 23.92 -11.50
N VAL A 146 2.95 24.33 -10.42
CA VAL A 146 3.46 25.71 -10.26
C VAL A 146 4.42 26.07 -11.38
N LYS A 147 5.31 25.13 -11.75
CA LYS A 147 6.25 25.33 -12.85
C LYS A 147 5.53 25.45 -14.20
N ALA A 148 4.57 24.57 -14.47
CA ALA A 148 3.74 24.60 -15.68
C ALA A 148 2.85 25.86 -15.79
N ALA A 149 2.40 26.42 -14.66
CA ALA A 149 1.53 27.61 -14.64
C ALA A 149 2.16 28.82 -15.35
N ARG A 150 3.50 28.94 -15.32
CA ARG A 150 4.23 30.01 -16.04
C ARG A 150 4.03 29.94 -17.56
N HIS A 151 3.71 28.76 -18.08
CA HIS A 151 3.48 28.51 -19.51
C HIS A 151 1.99 28.44 -19.87
N MET A 152 1.08 28.55 -18.89
CA MET A 152 -0.36 28.39 -19.07
C MET A 152 -1.10 29.61 -18.52
N SER A 153 -1.55 30.51 -19.41
CA SER A 153 -2.24 31.79 -19.12
C SER A 153 -3.64 31.68 -18.47
N GLY A 154 -3.94 30.59 -17.75
CA GLY A 154 -5.25 30.33 -17.10
C GLY A 154 -5.74 28.89 -17.28
N TRP A 155 -5.22 28.18 -18.29
CA TRP A 155 -5.52 26.76 -18.54
C TRP A 155 -4.96 25.80 -17.48
N ILE A 156 -4.23 26.30 -16.49
CA ILE A 156 -3.70 25.51 -15.37
C ILE A 156 -4.81 24.87 -14.52
N ALA A 157 -6.02 25.43 -14.52
CA ALA A 157 -7.17 24.86 -13.81
C ALA A 157 -7.49 23.44 -14.31
N VAL A 158 -7.28 23.15 -15.60
CA VAL A 158 -7.56 21.83 -16.19
C VAL A 158 -6.70 20.72 -15.56
N PRO A 159 -5.35 20.78 -15.59
CA PRO A 159 -4.54 19.75 -14.94
C PRO A 159 -4.70 19.73 -13.42
N VAL A 160 -4.97 20.87 -12.76
CA VAL A 160 -5.28 20.89 -11.31
C VAL A 160 -6.52 20.05 -11.01
N VAL A 161 -7.63 20.29 -11.73
CA VAL A 161 -8.87 19.53 -11.55
C VAL A 161 -8.64 18.06 -11.90
N ALA A 162 -7.89 17.76 -12.97
CA ALA A 162 -7.57 16.39 -13.34
C ALA A 162 -6.80 15.65 -12.23
N TYR A 163 -5.78 16.27 -11.63
CA TYR A 163 -5.05 15.65 -10.51
C TYR A 163 -5.91 15.48 -9.27
N VAL A 164 -6.79 16.43 -8.95
CA VAL A 164 -7.74 16.26 -7.84
C VAL A 164 -8.65 15.05 -8.11
N VAL A 165 -9.23 14.96 -9.30
CA VAL A 165 -10.09 13.84 -9.70
C VAL A 165 -9.36 12.50 -9.66
N LEU A 166 -8.06 12.46 -9.97
CA LEU A 166 -7.24 11.24 -9.87
C LEU A 166 -6.83 10.90 -8.44
N LEU A 167 -6.51 11.90 -7.60
CA LEU A 167 -6.02 11.67 -6.24
C LEU A 167 -7.14 11.30 -5.26
N VAL A 168 -8.36 11.79 -5.47
CA VAL A 168 -9.53 11.44 -4.63
C VAL A 168 -9.78 9.93 -4.56
N PRO A 169 -9.94 9.18 -5.67
CA PRO A 169 -10.16 7.74 -5.59
C PRO A 169 -8.94 7.00 -5.02
N VAL A 170 -7.72 7.47 -5.27
CA VAL A 170 -6.51 6.90 -4.66
C VAL A 170 -6.56 7.05 -3.13
N ALA A 171 -6.90 8.25 -2.63
CA ALA A 171 -7.02 8.50 -1.21
C ALA A 171 -8.16 7.69 -0.56
N LEU A 172 -9.31 7.58 -1.23
CA LEU A 172 -10.44 6.77 -0.78
C LEU A 172 -10.10 5.28 -0.74
N ALA A 173 -9.46 4.76 -1.79
CA ALA A 173 -8.99 3.38 -1.84
C ALA A 173 -8.00 3.11 -0.71
N TRP A 174 -7.08 4.03 -0.45
CA TRP A 174 -6.11 3.90 0.64
C TRP A 174 -6.80 3.88 2.01
N ARG A 175 -7.74 4.79 2.25
CA ARG A 175 -8.56 4.83 3.49
C ARG A 175 -9.37 3.55 3.69
N HIS A 176 -9.97 3.03 2.61
CA HIS A 176 -10.73 1.78 2.68
C HIS A 176 -9.82 0.59 3.00
N SER A 177 -8.65 0.51 2.36
CA SER A 177 -7.65 -0.52 2.64
C SER A 177 -7.16 -0.48 4.08
N THR A 178 -6.90 0.71 4.65
CA THR A 178 -6.50 0.83 6.06
C THR A 178 -7.61 0.40 7.01
N ALA A 179 -8.87 0.72 6.72
CA ALA A 179 -10.00 0.25 7.51
C ALA A 179 -10.17 -1.28 7.42
N ASN A 180 -9.77 -1.90 6.30
CA ASN A 180 -9.80 -3.35 6.17
C ASN A 180 -8.78 -4.09 7.08
N PHE A 181 -7.77 -3.38 7.60
CA PHE A 181 -6.84 -3.92 8.61
C PHE A 181 -7.41 -3.90 10.04
N ASP A 182 -8.49 -3.16 10.30
CA ASP A 182 -9.23 -3.26 11.55
C ASP A 182 -10.10 -4.51 11.50
N LEU A 183 -9.52 -5.62 11.94
CA LEU A 183 -10.19 -6.89 12.08
C LEU A 183 -11.03 -6.83 13.36
N GLU A 184 -12.30 -6.42 13.24
CA GLU A 184 -13.24 -6.64 14.33
C GLU A 184 -13.19 -8.12 14.76
N PRO A 185 -13.14 -8.43 16.07
CA PRO A 185 -13.36 -9.78 16.53
C PRO A 185 -14.76 -10.18 16.05
N ALA A 186 -14.81 -11.12 15.11
CA ALA A 186 -16.06 -11.66 14.60
C ALA A 186 -16.97 -11.99 15.79
N ARG A 187 -18.12 -11.32 15.88
CA ARG A 187 -19.17 -11.70 16.82
C ARG A 187 -19.52 -13.15 16.55
N THR A 188 -19.23 -14.00 17.52
CA THR A 188 -19.69 -15.39 17.59
C THR A 188 -21.20 -15.39 17.79
N PRO A 189 -22.01 -16.03 16.92
CA PRO A 189 -23.20 -16.72 17.39
C PRO A 189 -22.82 -17.99 18.18
#